data_AF-A0A2H0Y2H5-F1
#
_entry.id   AF-A0A2H0Y2H5-F1
#
_cell.length_a   1.000
_cell.length_b   1.000
_cell.length_c   1.000
_cell.angle_alpha   90.00
_cell.angle_beta   90.00
_cell.angle_gamma   90.00
#
_symmetry.space_group_name_H-M   'P 1'
#
loop_
_entity.id
_entity.type
_entity.pdbx_description
1 polymer ?
#
loop_
_entity_poly.entity_id
_entity_poly.type
_entity_poly.pdbx_seq_one_letter_code
_entity_poly.pdbx_strand_id
1 'polypeptide(L)'
;MLYSIFQALDSKFQTEYNRLNPAQREAVDTLEGPVMVIAGPGTGKTQILAMRVANILQKTQAKPRHILALTFTESATANLKKRLISIIGQTGYFVDTFTFHGFCNEIILTFSGKFAFARELEQLTDVEKYQILESIIDRLPLKTLTAFGDKYHYLNDIAKTIVNLKRENISLNKYTEVIQNEEQKLEKLEKINPRTNKPTGKWLEQEKLIKKNLEMRQVYEAYQIELKQRGRYDYEDMLLSVIEKLQTDE
;
A
#
# COMPACT_ATOMS: atom_id res chain seq x y z
N MET A 1 -32.19 9.27 28.92
CA MET A 1 -30.77 9.53 28.63
C MET A 1 -30.37 9.09 27.22
N LEU A 2 -30.69 7.87 26.77
CA LEU A 2 -30.48 7.45 25.36
C LEU A 2 -31.31 8.28 24.35
N TYR A 3 -32.55 8.63 24.69
CA TYR A 3 -33.46 9.40 23.82
C TYR A 3 -32.97 10.84 23.50
N SER A 4 -32.31 11.50 24.45
CA SER A 4 -31.75 12.86 24.25
C SER A 4 -30.46 12.86 23.45
N ILE A 5 -29.69 11.76 23.48
CA ILE A 5 -28.51 11.58 22.65
C ILE A 5 -28.92 11.44 21.17
N PHE A 6 -29.97 10.67 20.87
CA PHE A 6 -30.52 10.57 19.51
C PHE A 6 -31.08 11.90 18.96
N GLN A 7 -31.70 12.75 19.79
CA GLN A 7 -32.16 14.08 19.34
C GLN A 7 -31.01 15.05 19.00
N ALA A 8 -29.92 15.04 19.76
CA ALA A 8 -28.76 15.91 19.49
C ALA A 8 -28.01 15.48 18.22
N LEU A 9 -27.87 14.16 18.02
CA LEU A 9 -27.33 13.54 16.79
C LEU A 9 -28.10 13.98 15.55
N ASP A 10 -29.42 14.03 15.63
CA ASP A 10 -30.29 14.43 14.51
C ASP A 10 -30.04 15.90 14.12
N SER A 11 -29.90 16.83 15.08
CA SER A 11 -29.77 18.26 14.75
C SER A 11 -28.52 18.61 13.91
N LYS A 12 -27.35 18.05 14.24
CA LYS A 12 -26.09 18.36 13.55
C LYS A 12 -26.00 17.62 12.23
N PHE A 13 -26.41 16.34 12.20
CA PHE A 13 -26.50 15.58 10.96
C PHE A 13 -27.41 16.28 9.96
N GLN A 14 -28.64 16.65 10.35
CA GLN A 14 -29.58 17.32 9.44
C GLN A 14 -29.03 18.65 8.93
N THR A 15 -28.35 19.43 9.79
CA THR A 15 -27.71 20.69 9.39
C THR A 15 -26.67 20.48 8.28
N GLU A 16 -25.78 19.51 8.44
CA GLU A 16 -24.74 19.24 7.44
C GLU A 16 -25.32 18.54 6.19
N TYR A 17 -26.33 17.68 6.36
CA TYR A 17 -27.03 17.00 5.26
C TYR A 17 -27.73 18.00 4.32
N ASN A 18 -28.37 19.03 4.88
CA ASN A 18 -29.03 20.07 4.10
C ASN A 18 -28.06 20.89 3.23
N ARG A 19 -26.78 20.95 3.60
CA ARG A 19 -25.73 21.63 2.82
C ARG A 19 -25.16 20.79 1.67
N LEU A 20 -25.46 19.49 1.64
CA LEU A 20 -24.99 18.61 0.57
C LEU A 20 -25.71 18.91 -0.74
N ASN A 21 -24.95 18.90 -1.83
CA ASN A 21 -25.51 18.93 -3.17
C ASN A 21 -26.16 17.57 -3.55
N PRO A 22 -26.93 17.48 -4.65
CA PRO A 22 -27.63 16.24 -5.02
C PRO A 22 -26.73 15.00 -5.13
N ALA A 23 -25.56 15.12 -5.78
CA ALA A 23 -24.63 14.00 -5.94
C ALA A 23 -23.99 13.57 -4.60
N GLN A 24 -23.73 14.52 -3.70
CA GLN A 24 -23.23 14.23 -2.36
C GLN A 24 -24.30 13.53 -1.51
N ARG A 25 -25.57 13.93 -1.62
CA ARG A 25 -26.69 13.27 -0.94
C ARG A 25 -26.87 11.85 -1.44
N GLU A 26 -26.85 11.63 -2.75
CA GLU A 26 -26.87 10.31 -3.35
C GLU A 26 -25.75 9.42 -2.75
N ALA A 27 -24.51 9.90 -2.72
CA ALA A 27 -23.40 9.17 -2.10
C ALA A 27 -23.59 8.91 -0.59
N VAL A 28 -24.35 9.73 0.13
CA VAL A 28 -24.66 9.51 1.56
C VAL A 28 -25.84 8.56 1.75
N ASP A 29 -26.83 8.58 0.86
CA ASP A 29 -28.07 7.82 0.97
C ASP A 29 -28.03 6.41 0.37
N THR A 30 -27.10 6.13 -0.55
CA THR A 30 -26.87 4.76 -1.03
C THR A 30 -26.23 3.91 0.07
N LEU A 31 -27.01 3.23 0.90
CA LEU A 31 -26.51 2.46 2.04
C LEU A 31 -25.91 1.10 1.65
N GLU A 32 -26.45 0.48 0.60
CA GLU A 32 -26.10 -0.86 0.17
C GLU A 32 -25.21 -0.85 -1.07
N GLY A 33 -24.36 -1.87 -1.19
CA GLY A 33 -23.50 -2.09 -2.34
C GLY A 33 -22.30 -1.13 -2.47
N PRO A 34 -21.47 -1.32 -3.51
CA PRO A 34 -20.28 -0.52 -3.74
C PRO A 34 -20.64 0.87 -4.29
N VAL A 35 -19.98 1.90 -3.76
CA VAL A 35 -20.15 3.30 -4.23
C VAL A 35 -18.78 3.93 -4.47
N MET A 36 -18.58 4.48 -5.67
CA MET A 36 -17.36 5.20 -6.05
C MET A 36 -17.64 6.70 -6.17
N VAL A 37 -16.97 7.50 -5.34
CA VAL A 37 -17.11 8.96 -5.35
C VAL A 37 -15.91 9.59 -6.04
N ILE A 38 -16.14 10.15 -7.24
CA ILE A 38 -15.12 10.91 -7.98
C ILE A 38 -15.24 12.38 -7.59
N ALA A 39 -14.22 12.92 -6.93
CA ALA A 39 -14.31 14.22 -6.30
C ALA A 39 -12.98 14.99 -6.37
N GLY A 40 -13.03 16.22 -6.87
CA GLY A 40 -11.87 17.13 -6.97
C GLY A 40 -11.37 17.62 -5.60
N PRO A 41 -10.21 18.28 -5.52
CA PRO A 41 -9.74 18.93 -4.29
C PRO A 41 -10.81 19.89 -3.71
N GLY A 42 -10.93 19.97 -2.38
CA GLY A 42 -11.86 20.90 -1.71
C GLY A 42 -13.36 20.57 -1.78
N THR A 43 -13.78 19.54 -2.52
CA THR A 43 -15.20 19.17 -2.72
C THR A 43 -15.89 18.47 -1.55
N GLY A 44 -15.25 18.43 -0.37
CA GLY A 44 -15.86 17.86 0.83
C GLY A 44 -15.83 16.32 0.94
N LYS A 45 -14.92 15.63 0.25
CA LYS A 45 -14.75 14.15 0.31
C LYS A 45 -14.86 13.57 1.72
N THR A 46 -14.09 14.11 2.66
CA THR A 46 -14.08 13.62 4.05
C THR A 46 -15.40 13.91 4.78
N GLN A 47 -16.10 14.99 4.41
CA GLN A 47 -17.43 15.30 4.95
C GLN A 47 -18.46 14.29 4.45
N ILE A 48 -18.44 13.97 3.14
CA ILE A 48 -19.32 12.97 2.53
C ILE A 48 -19.14 11.62 3.22
N LEU A 49 -17.88 11.20 3.42
CA LEU A 49 -17.58 9.93 4.09
C LEU A 49 -18.13 9.88 5.52
N ALA A 50 -17.90 10.94 6.31
CA ALA A 50 -18.41 10.99 7.69
C ALA A 50 -19.95 11.04 7.76
N MET A 51 -20.59 11.77 6.84
CA MET A 51 -22.05 11.81 6.72
C MET A 51 -22.62 10.46 6.31
N ARG A 52 -21.96 9.73 5.39
CA ARG A 52 -22.37 8.37 4.99
C ARG A 52 -22.30 7.40 6.17
N VAL A 53 -21.21 7.43 6.94
CA VAL A 53 -21.09 6.61 8.17
C VAL A 53 -22.22 6.93 9.15
N ALA A 54 -22.51 8.21 9.37
CA ALA A 54 -23.61 8.63 10.23
C ALA A 54 -24.97 8.11 9.74
N ASN A 55 -25.24 8.20 8.42
CA ASN A 55 -26.49 7.74 7.82
C ASN A 55 -26.65 6.20 7.93
N ILE A 56 -25.57 5.44 7.74
CA ILE A 56 -25.56 3.98 7.93
C ILE A 56 -25.95 3.64 9.38
N LEU A 57 -25.34 4.30 10.36
CA LEU A 57 -25.63 4.05 11.78
C LEU A 57 -27.05 4.48 12.19
N GLN A 58 -27.62 5.50 11.53
CA GLN A 58 -28.98 5.99 11.81
C GLN A 58 -30.07 5.11 11.17
N LYS A 59 -29.86 4.67 9.93
CA LYS A 59 -30.88 3.97 9.13
C LYS A 59 -30.80 2.45 9.20
N THR A 60 -29.72 1.89 9.74
CA THR A 60 -29.51 0.43 9.81
C THR A 60 -29.26 -0.03 11.26
N GLN A 61 -29.15 -1.35 11.46
CA GLN A 61 -28.75 -1.94 12.75
C GLN A 61 -27.23 -2.07 12.91
N ALA A 62 -26.44 -1.47 12.01
CA ALA A 62 -24.98 -1.51 12.09
C ALA A 62 -24.50 -0.85 13.40
N LYS A 63 -23.52 -1.47 14.04
CA LYS A 63 -22.81 -0.88 15.17
C LYS A 63 -21.58 -0.13 14.65
N PRO A 64 -21.06 0.88 15.37
CA PRO A 64 -19.87 1.63 14.94
C PRO A 64 -18.66 0.74 14.61
N ARG A 65 -18.42 -0.28 15.43
CA ARG A 65 -17.39 -1.33 15.24
C ARG A 65 -17.63 -2.28 14.06
N HIS A 66 -18.75 -2.17 13.35
CA HIS A 66 -18.97 -2.89 12.09
C HIS A 66 -18.50 -2.06 10.88
N ILE A 67 -18.08 -0.81 11.11
CA ILE A 67 -17.65 0.13 10.07
C ILE A 67 -16.15 0.31 10.15
N LEU A 68 -15.46 -0.08 9.07
CA LEU A 68 -14.04 0.16 8.86
C LEU A 68 -13.82 1.33 7.89
N ALA A 69 -13.07 2.33 8.30
CA ALA A 69 -12.65 3.45 7.48
C ALA A 69 -11.12 3.49 7.34
N LEU A 70 -10.63 3.32 6.11
CA LEU A 70 -9.19 3.30 5.81
C LEU A 70 -8.75 4.60 5.14
N THR A 71 -7.59 5.10 5.53
CA THR A 71 -6.93 6.25 4.89
C THR A 71 -5.45 5.97 4.60
N PHE A 72 -4.80 6.88 3.88
CA PHE A 72 -3.35 6.76 3.60
C PHE A 72 -2.46 7.43 4.64
N THR A 73 -2.96 8.41 5.41
CA THR A 73 -2.14 9.21 6.34
C THR A 73 -2.77 9.32 7.71
N GLU A 74 -1.93 9.38 8.74
CA GLU A 74 -2.40 9.59 10.12
C GLU A 74 -3.18 10.90 10.28
N SER A 75 -2.79 11.94 9.53
CA SER A 75 -3.51 13.22 9.50
C SER A 75 -4.93 13.08 8.93
N ALA A 76 -5.12 12.25 7.90
CA ALA A 76 -6.45 11.98 7.33
C ALA A 76 -7.31 11.15 8.29
N THR A 77 -6.73 10.11 8.90
CA THR A 77 -7.38 9.33 9.97
C THR A 77 -7.85 10.23 11.11
N ALA A 78 -6.97 11.09 11.63
CA ALA A 78 -7.30 12.03 12.70
C ALA A 78 -8.38 13.03 12.29
N ASN A 79 -8.34 13.54 11.05
CA ASN A 79 -9.37 14.43 10.53
C ASN A 79 -10.74 13.74 10.44
N LEU A 80 -10.77 12.50 9.91
CA LEU A 80 -12.01 11.73 9.78
C LEU A 80 -12.61 11.41 11.14
N LYS A 81 -11.80 10.95 12.12
CA LYS A 81 -12.25 10.73 13.50
C LYS A 81 -12.87 11.99 14.11
N LYS A 82 -12.21 13.15 13.98
CA LYS A 82 -12.76 14.43 14.47
C LYS A 82 -14.11 14.77 13.84
N ARG A 83 -14.28 14.53 12.54
CA ARG A 83 -15.57 14.76 11.85
C ARG A 83 -16.65 13.81 12.30
N LEU A 84 -16.33 12.52 12.43
CA LEU A 84 -17.25 11.52 12.97
C LEU A 84 -17.72 11.94 14.36
N ILE A 85 -16.81 12.29 15.27
CA ILE A 85 -17.16 12.76 16.62
C ILE A 85 -18.03 14.02 16.56
N SER A 86 -17.75 14.94 15.63
CA SER A 86 -18.56 16.15 15.47
C SER A 86 -19.99 15.89 14.97
N ILE A 87 -20.23 14.83 14.20
CA ILE A 87 -21.54 14.53 13.60
C ILE A 87 -22.31 13.55 14.49
N ILE A 88 -21.65 12.46 14.91
CA ILE A 88 -22.26 11.36 15.66
C ILE A 88 -21.84 11.29 17.14
N GLY A 89 -21.23 12.35 17.67
CA GLY A 89 -20.88 12.44 19.09
C GLY A 89 -19.92 11.34 19.55
N GLN A 90 -20.11 10.86 20.79
CA GLN A 90 -19.25 9.83 21.37
C GLN A 90 -19.23 8.52 20.57
N THR A 91 -20.31 8.22 19.84
CA THR A 91 -20.40 7.07 18.94
C THR A 91 -19.26 7.05 17.91
N GLY A 92 -18.79 8.24 17.49
CA GLY A 92 -17.69 8.38 16.53
C GLY A 92 -16.33 7.85 17.01
N TYR A 93 -16.11 7.72 18.32
CA TYR A 93 -14.88 7.11 18.85
C TYR A 93 -14.80 5.60 18.61
N PHE A 94 -15.96 4.95 18.41
CA PHE A 94 -16.06 3.50 18.24
C PHE A 94 -16.08 3.06 16.78
N VAL A 95 -15.91 3.99 15.83
CA VAL A 95 -15.76 3.65 14.41
C VAL A 95 -14.29 3.34 14.15
N ASP A 96 -14.05 2.13 13.65
CA ASP A 96 -12.70 1.64 13.34
C ASP A 96 -12.11 2.43 12.19
N THR A 97 -11.22 3.38 12.52
CA THR A 97 -10.60 4.28 11.54
C THR A 97 -9.09 4.20 11.65
N PHE A 98 -8.44 3.76 10.58
CA PHE A 98 -7.02 3.44 10.53
C PHE A 98 -6.37 3.94 9.25
N THR A 99 -5.03 4.03 9.25
CA THR A 99 -4.27 3.93 8.00
C THR A 99 -4.22 2.47 7.53
N PHE A 100 -3.90 2.21 6.27
CA PHE A 100 -3.70 0.82 5.80
C PHE A 100 -2.67 0.06 6.65
N HIS A 101 -1.55 0.69 6.99
CA HIS A 101 -0.53 0.11 7.87
C HIS A 101 -1.06 -0.10 9.29
N GLY A 102 -1.76 0.90 9.85
CA GLY A 102 -2.36 0.77 11.18
C GLY A 102 -3.37 -0.36 11.27
N PHE A 103 -4.18 -0.57 10.22
CA PHE A 103 -5.14 -1.67 10.15
C PHE A 103 -4.45 -3.04 10.06
N CYS A 104 -3.41 -3.17 9.24
CA CYS A 104 -2.65 -4.42 9.16
C CYS A 104 -1.95 -4.75 10.48
N ASN A 105 -1.39 -3.74 11.16
CA ASN A 105 -0.83 -3.91 12.49
C ASN A 105 -1.89 -4.36 13.52
N GLU A 106 -3.10 -3.78 13.47
CA GLU A 106 -4.22 -4.20 14.33
C GLU A 106 -4.60 -5.66 14.09
N ILE A 107 -4.67 -6.10 12.83
CA ILE A 107 -4.91 -7.51 12.47
C ILE A 107 -3.82 -8.41 13.06
N ILE A 108 -2.55 -8.04 12.87
CA ILE A 108 -1.41 -8.83 13.35
C ILE A 108 -1.44 -8.97 14.87
N LEU A 109 -1.69 -7.88 15.61
CA LEU A 109 -1.76 -7.92 17.06
C LEU A 109 -2.96 -8.74 17.55
N THR A 110 -4.13 -8.54 16.96
CA THR A 110 -5.36 -9.26 17.31
C THR A 110 -5.22 -10.76 17.08
N PHE A 111 -4.59 -11.16 15.97
CA PHE A 111 -4.43 -12.55 15.59
C PHE A 111 -2.97 -13.00 15.64
N SER A 112 -2.20 -12.55 16.63
CA SER A 112 -0.74 -12.79 16.70
C SER A 112 -0.33 -14.26 16.59
N GLY A 113 -1.16 -15.19 17.05
CA GLY A 113 -0.92 -16.64 16.93
C GLY A 113 -0.95 -17.16 15.48
N LYS A 114 -1.54 -16.41 14.54
CA LYS A 114 -1.60 -16.72 13.11
C LYS A 114 -0.43 -16.14 12.31
N PHE A 115 0.31 -15.20 12.89
CA PHE A 115 1.44 -14.52 12.27
C PHE A 115 2.73 -14.90 13.00
N ALA A 116 3.37 -15.99 12.55
CA ALA A 116 4.60 -16.49 13.18
C ALA A 116 5.68 -15.39 13.32
N PHE A 117 5.79 -14.54 12.30
CA PHE A 117 6.75 -13.44 12.31
C PHE A 117 6.47 -12.37 13.37
N ALA A 118 5.22 -12.19 13.82
CA ALA A 118 4.85 -11.12 14.75
C ALA A 118 5.41 -11.34 16.17
N ARG A 119 5.88 -12.55 16.48
CA ARG A 119 6.53 -12.88 17.76
C ARG A 119 8.05 -12.97 17.67
N GLU A 120 8.59 -13.08 16.46
CA GLU A 120 9.98 -13.48 16.22
C GLU A 120 10.78 -12.45 15.42
N LEU A 121 10.13 -11.57 14.67
CA LEU A 121 10.79 -10.57 13.84
C LEU A 121 10.63 -9.16 14.42
N GLU A 122 11.68 -8.36 14.25
CA GLU A 122 11.67 -6.94 14.58
C GLU A 122 11.55 -6.10 13.31
N GLN A 123 10.92 -4.94 13.42
CA GLN A 123 10.81 -4.01 12.32
C GLN A 123 12.19 -3.43 11.96
N LEU A 124 12.51 -3.46 10.67
CA LEU A 124 13.74 -2.90 10.12
C LEU A 124 13.72 -1.37 10.13
N THR A 125 14.80 -0.76 10.60
CA THR A 125 15.01 0.69 10.46
C THR A 125 15.54 1.06 9.06
N ASP A 126 15.35 2.30 8.63
CA ASP A 126 15.91 2.76 7.35
C ASP A 126 17.44 2.64 7.32
N VAL A 127 18.13 2.91 8.43
CA VAL A 127 19.60 2.77 8.50
C VAL A 127 20.02 1.32 8.28
N GLU A 128 19.39 0.37 8.98
CA GLU A 128 19.68 -1.07 8.79
C GLU A 128 19.37 -1.51 7.36
N LYS A 129 18.27 -1.01 6.75
CA LYS A 129 17.93 -1.29 5.34
C LYS A 129 19.08 -0.93 4.41
N TYR A 130 19.62 0.28 4.54
CA TYR A 130 20.73 0.72 3.70
C TYR A 130 22.01 -0.06 3.97
N GLN A 131 22.33 -0.38 5.22
CA GLN A 131 23.48 -1.23 5.56
C GLN A 131 23.37 -2.65 4.98
N ILE A 132 22.18 -3.24 5.01
CA ILE A 132 21.92 -4.53 4.38
C ILE A 132 22.15 -4.45 2.87
N LEU A 133 21.62 -3.41 2.21
CA LEU A 133 21.77 -3.23 0.77
C LEU A 133 23.22 -2.97 0.36
N GLU A 134 23.97 -2.18 1.12
CA GLU A 134 25.42 -1.97 0.91
C GLU A 134 26.16 -3.31 0.98
N SER A 135 25.91 -4.12 2.02
CA SER A 135 26.51 -5.45 2.16
C SER A 135 26.15 -6.39 1.00
N ILE A 136 24.93 -6.32 0.48
CA ILE A 136 24.49 -7.10 -0.69
C ILE A 136 25.21 -6.65 -1.97
N ILE A 137 25.29 -5.33 -2.18
CA ILE A 137 26.04 -4.76 -3.32
C ILE A 137 27.52 -5.13 -3.20
N ASP A 138 28.04 -5.26 -1.98
CA ASP A 138 29.44 -5.60 -1.76
C ASP A 138 29.82 -7.03 -2.13
N ARG A 139 28.90 -7.98 -1.90
CA ARG A 139 29.12 -9.41 -2.16
C ARG A 139 28.69 -9.87 -3.55
N LEU A 140 27.73 -9.20 -4.19
CA LEU A 140 27.22 -9.60 -5.49
C LEU A 140 28.10 -9.05 -6.63
N PRO A 141 28.35 -9.83 -7.70
CA PRO A 141 29.15 -9.40 -8.84
C PRO A 141 28.34 -8.51 -9.81
N LEU A 142 27.81 -7.39 -9.30
CA LEU A 142 26.98 -6.45 -10.06
C LEU A 142 27.82 -5.65 -11.06
N LYS A 143 27.29 -5.45 -12.27
CA LYS A 143 27.94 -4.68 -13.35
C LYS A 143 27.07 -3.53 -13.82
N THR A 144 25.75 -3.69 -13.82
CA THR A 144 24.80 -2.71 -14.36
C THR A 144 24.13 -1.85 -13.29
N LEU A 145 24.10 -2.32 -12.04
CA LEU A 145 23.61 -1.63 -10.86
C LEU A 145 24.72 -0.98 -10.02
N THR A 146 25.88 -0.72 -10.62
CA THR A 146 26.99 0.02 -10.01
C THR A 146 27.58 1.00 -11.05
N ALA A 147 28.19 2.10 -10.61
CA ALA A 147 28.90 3.02 -11.50
C ALA A 147 30.43 2.95 -11.28
N PHE A 148 31.19 3.37 -12.28
CA PHE A 148 32.65 3.45 -12.14
C PHE A 148 33.02 4.50 -11.08
N GLY A 149 33.79 4.08 -10.06
CA GLY A 149 34.19 4.95 -8.96
C GLY A 149 33.11 5.22 -7.91
N ASP A 150 31.87 4.78 -8.14
CA ASP A 150 30.76 4.91 -7.20
C ASP A 150 29.93 3.63 -7.19
N LYS A 151 30.29 2.73 -6.28
CA LYS A 151 29.64 1.42 -6.13
C LYS A 151 28.18 1.55 -5.64
N TYR A 152 27.88 2.59 -4.87
CA TYR A 152 26.56 2.81 -4.26
C TYR A 152 25.71 3.82 -5.02
N HIS A 153 26.12 4.19 -6.24
CA HIS A 153 25.43 5.16 -7.09
C HIS A 153 23.92 4.92 -7.21
N TYR A 154 23.51 3.65 -7.33
CA TYR A 154 22.11 3.24 -7.47
C TYR A 154 21.47 2.75 -6.18
N LEU A 155 22.13 2.87 -5.02
CA LEU A 155 21.64 2.33 -3.74
C LEU A 155 20.22 2.82 -3.40
N ASN A 156 19.96 4.11 -3.58
CA ASN A 156 18.65 4.71 -3.36
C ASN A 156 17.59 4.20 -4.34
N ASP A 157 17.96 4.02 -5.61
CA ASP A 157 17.04 3.52 -6.63
C ASP A 157 16.72 2.05 -6.41
N ILE A 158 17.71 1.24 -6.01
CA ILE A 158 17.53 -0.16 -5.61
C ILE A 158 16.56 -0.25 -4.43
N ALA A 159 16.77 0.55 -3.38
CA ALA A 159 15.90 0.56 -2.20
C ALA A 159 14.45 0.91 -2.58
N LYS A 160 14.25 1.94 -3.41
CA LYS A 160 12.92 2.33 -3.91
C LYS A 160 12.29 1.26 -4.78
N THR A 161 13.06 0.62 -5.65
CA THR A 161 12.57 -0.46 -6.52
C THR A 161 12.09 -1.65 -5.70
N ILE A 162 12.81 -2.06 -4.65
CA ILE A 162 12.36 -3.14 -3.74
C ILE A 162 11.01 -2.77 -3.11
N VAL A 163 10.88 -1.55 -2.58
CA VAL A 163 9.63 -1.06 -2.01
C VAL A 163 8.49 -1.12 -3.03
N ASN A 164 8.73 -0.65 -4.26
CA ASN A 164 7.72 -0.66 -5.32
C ASN A 164 7.33 -2.09 -5.74
N LEU A 165 8.31 -2.99 -5.88
CA LEU A 165 8.06 -4.41 -6.18
C LEU A 165 7.15 -5.03 -5.11
N LYS A 166 7.41 -4.77 -3.83
CA LYS A 166 6.57 -5.27 -2.74
C LYS A 166 5.17 -4.63 -2.75
N ARG A 167 5.06 -3.32 -2.97
CA ARG A 167 3.76 -2.61 -3.06
C ARG A 167 2.88 -3.09 -4.20
N GLU A 168 3.49 -3.48 -5.31
CA GLU A 168 2.79 -4.07 -6.46
C GLU A 168 2.55 -5.59 -6.31
N ASN A 169 2.89 -6.15 -5.14
CA ASN A 169 2.82 -7.58 -4.84
C ASN A 169 3.53 -8.42 -5.91
N ILE A 170 4.75 -8.01 -6.27
CA ILE A 170 5.62 -8.73 -7.19
C ILE A 170 6.53 -9.67 -6.39
N SER A 171 6.18 -10.95 -6.41
CA SER A 171 7.02 -12.02 -5.87
C SER A 171 8.26 -12.25 -6.75
N LEU A 172 9.28 -12.93 -6.22
CA LEU A 172 10.48 -13.31 -7.00
C LEU A 172 10.12 -14.15 -8.23
N ASN A 173 9.12 -15.03 -8.13
CA ASN A 173 8.64 -15.84 -9.24
C ASN A 173 7.99 -14.95 -10.31
N LYS A 174 7.07 -14.06 -9.92
CA LYS A 174 6.43 -13.12 -10.85
C LYS A 174 7.45 -12.19 -11.50
N TYR A 175 8.47 -11.74 -10.76
CA TYR A 175 9.55 -10.92 -11.34
C TYR A 175 10.35 -11.70 -12.38
N THR A 176 10.62 -12.99 -12.12
CA THR A 176 11.28 -13.89 -13.08
C THR A 176 10.49 -14.02 -14.36
N GLU A 177 9.19 -14.26 -14.27
CA GLU A 177 8.29 -14.37 -15.42
C GLU A 177 8.27 -13.08 -16.25
N VAL A 178 8.24 -11.92 -15.59
CA VAL A 178 8.31 -10.63 -16.27
C VAL A 178 9.62 -10.50 -17.05
N ILE A 179 10.76 -10.83 -16.44
CA ILE A 179 12.07 -10.77 -17.12
C ILE A 179 12.10 -11.72 -18.32
N GLN A 180 11.63 -12.96 -18.16
CA GLN A 180 11.58 -13.96 -19.24
C GLN A 180 10.70 -13.48 -20.41
N ASN A 181 9.57 -12.85 -20.12
CA ASN A 181 8.71 -12.26 -21.16
C ASN A 181 9.43 -11.13 -21.92
N GLU A 182 10.22 -10.31 -21.23
CA GLU A 182 11.03 -9.27 -21.87
C GLU A 182 12.18 -9.85 -22.71
N GLU A 183 12.81 -10.96 -22.28
CA GLU A 183 13.81 -11.71 -23.05
C GLU A 183 13.21 -12.26 -24.35
N GLN A 184 12.03 -12.88 -24.29
CA GLN A 184 11.31 -13.35 -25.49
C GLN A 184 10.93 -12.22 -26.45
N LYS A 185 10.62 -11.03 -25.92
CA LYS A 185 10.39 -9.85 -26.76
C LYS A 185 11.69 -9.38 -27.42
N LEU A 186 12.81 -9.38 -26.69
CA LEU A 186 14.12 -9.01 -27.22
C LEU A 186 14.55 -9.93 -28.38
N GLU A 187 14.29 -11.23 -28.30
CA GLU A 187 14.57 -12.20 -29.37
C GLU A 187 13.84 -11.88 -30.68
N LYS A 188 12.64 -11.30 -30.58
CA LYS A 188 11.82 -10.91 -31.74
C LYS A 188 12.21 -9.54 -32.30
N LEU A 189 13.03 -8.76 -31.60
CA LEU A 189 13.47 -7.45 -32.07
C LEU A 189 14.60 -7.59 -33.09
N GLU A 190 14.56 -6.75 -34.13
CA GLU A 190 15.67 -6.64 -35.08
C GLU A 190 16.94 -6.17 -34.36
N LYS A 191 17.86 -7.11 -34.17
CA LYS A 191 19.13 -6.82 -33.51
C LYS A 191 20.01 -5.92 -34.35
N ILE A 192 20.16 -6.19 -35.65
CA ILE A 192 21.10 -5.48 -36.53
C ILE A 192 20.35 -4.57 -37.49
N ASN A 193 20.83 -3.33 -37.62
CA ASN A 193 20.36 -2.42 -38.65
C ASN A 193 20.96 -2.82 -40.01
N PRO A 194 20.15 -3.13 -41.04
CA PRO A 194 20.64 -3.57 -42.34
C PRO A 194 21.55 -2.57 -43.06
N ARG A 195 21.43 -1.26 -42.77
CA ARG A 195 22.21 -0.20 -43.44
C ARG A 195 23.57 0.03 -42.80
N THR A 196 23.68 -0.12 -41.48
CA THR A 196 24.90 0.22 -40.73
C THR A 196 25.65 -1.00 -40.21
N ASN A 197 25.03 -2.19 -40.29
CA ASN A 197 25.51 -3.45 -39.71
C ASN A 197 25.81 -3.35 -38.20
N LYS A 198 25.19 -2.38 -37.51
CA LYS A 198 25.32 -2.14 -36.07
C LYS A 198 24.06 -2.55 -35.32
N PRO A 199 24.14 -2.85 -34.02
CA PRO A 199 22.96 -3.10 -33.21
C PRO A 199 21.97 -1.94 -33.25
N THR A 200 20.66 -2.24 -33.29
CA THR A 200 19.63 -1.20 -33.24
C THR A 200 19.57 -0.59 -31.83
N GLY A 201 19.30 0.72 -31.74
CA GLY A 201 19.17 1.41 -30.45
C GLY A 201 18.11 0.78 -29.56
N LYS A 202 16.96 0.41 -30.15
CA LYS A 202 15.87 -0.29 -29.44
C LYS A 202 16.32 -1.62 -28.84
N TRP A 203 17.08 -2.42 -29.59
CA TRP A 203 17.60 -3.70 -29.08
C TRP A 203 18.60 -3.47 -27.93
N LEU A 204 19.51 -2.50 -28.07
CA LEU A 204 20.48 -2.16 -27.03
C LEU A 204 19.83 -1.65 -25.73
N GLU A 205 18.82 -0.78 -25.85
CA GLU A 205 18.07 -0.27 -24.70
C GLU A 205 17.35 -1.40 -23.95
N GLN A 206 16.66 -2.27 -24.70
CA GLN A 206 15.95 -3.42 -24.13
C GLN A 206 16.91 -4.43 -23.49
N GLU A 207 18.02 -4.77 -24.15
CA GLU A 207 19.04 -5.66 -23.60
C GLU A 207 19.65 -5.10 -22.31
N LYS A 208 19.93 -3.79 -22.27
CA LYS A 208 20.44 -3.12 -21.07
C LYS A 208 19.42 -3.15 -19.93
N LEU A 209 18.13 -2.94 -20.22
CA LEU A 209 17.07 -2.99 -19.22
C LEU A 209 16.90 -4.40 -18.64
N ILE A 210 16.94 -5.44 -19.48
CA ILE A 210 16.88 -6.84 -19.04
C ILE A 210 18.05 -7.17 -18.12
N LYS A 211 19.28 -6.80 -18.50
CA LYS A 211 20.48 -7.00 -17.66
C LYS A 211 20.35 -6.32 -16.29
N LYS A 212 19.85 -5.07 -16.26
CA LYS A 212 19.55 -4.37 -15.00
C LYS A 212 18.51 -5.09 -14.15
N ASN A 213 17.44 -5.61 -14.74
CA ASN A 213 16.40 -6.32 -14.01
C ASN A 213 16.86 -7.68 -13.49
N LEU A 214 17.73 -8.38 -14.23
CA LEU A 214 18.37 -9.62 -13.75
C LEU A 214 19.19 -9.37 -12.48
N GLU A 215 20.04 -8.34 -12.48
CA GLU A 215 20.79 -7.93 -11.28
C GLU A 215 19.86 -7.44 -10.16
N MET A 216 18.82 -6.67 -10.49
CA MET A 216 17.84 -6.18 -9.51
C MET A 216 17.09 -7.33 -8.83
N ARG A 217 16.74 -8.39 -9.58
CA ARG A 217 16.14 -9.61 -9.03
C ARG A 217 17.10 -10.30 -8.05
N GLN A 218 18.39 -10.43 -8.39
CA GLN A 218 19.39 -11.02 -7.50
C GLN A 218 19.52 -10.22 -6.19
N VAL A 219 19.54 -8.89 -6.29
CA VAL A 219 19.57 -8.00 -5.12
C VAL A 219 18.29 -8.16 -4.29
N TYR A 220 17.12 -8.22 -4.92
CA TYR A 220 15.85 -8.40 -4.22
C TYR A 220 15.76 -9.75 -3.50
N GLU A 221 16.21 -10.83 -4.13
CA GLU A 221 16.29 -12.16 -3.51
C GLU A 221 17.25 -12.16 -2.31
N ALA A 222 18.45 -11.62 -2.51
CA ALA A 222 19.45 -11.49 -1.45
C ALA A 222 18.95 -10.66 -0.26
N TYR A 223 18.19 -9.59 -0.53
CA TYR A 223 17.57 -8.74 0.49
C TYR A 223 16.54 -9.52 1.31
N GLN A 224 15.63 -10.23 0.66
CA GLN A 224 14.61 -11.03 1.35
C GLN A 224 15.23 -12.15 2.22
N ILE A 225 16.28 -12.81 1.72
CA ILE A 225 17.03 -13.81 2.47
C ILE A 225 17.67 -13.17 3.72
N GLU A 226 18.31 -12.02 3.55
CA GLU A 226 18.99 -11.33 4.65
C GLU A 226 18.00 -10.89 5.74
N LEU A 227 16.83 -10.35 5.38
CA LEU A 227 15.79 -9.99 6.33
C LEU A 227 15.37 -11.20 7.18
N LYS A 228 15.08 -12.32 6.51
CA LYS A 228 14.70 -13.56 7.20
C LYS A 228 15.79 -14.07 8.14
N GLN A 229 17.06 -14.05 7.71
CA GLN A 229 18.20 -14.50 8.51
C GLN A 229 18.43 -13.62 9.74
N ARG A 230 18.19 -12.31 9.62
CA ARG A 230 18.38 -11.34 10.71
C ARG A 230 17.16 -11.22 11.63
N GLY A 231 16.09 -11.97 11.39
CA GLY A 231 14.86 -11.81 12.15
C GLY A 231 14.22 -10.42 11.93
N ARG A 232 14.21 -9.93 10.68
CA ARG A 232 13.74 -8.59 10.32
C ARG A 232 12.59 -8.64 9.32
N TYR A 233 11.74 -7.62 9.35
CA TYR A 233 10.73 -7.35 8.33
C TYR A 233 10.61 -5.84 8.07
N ASP A 234 10.20 -5.44 6.86
CA ASP A 234 9.88 -4.04 6.57
C ASP A 234 8.36 -3.77 6.51
N TYR A 235 7.97 -2.50 6.34
CA TYR A 235 6.57 -2.10 6.33
C TYR A 235 5.76 -2.81 5.24
N GLU A 236 6.36 -3.01 4.07
CA GLU A 236 5.71 -3.69 2.97
C GLU A 236 5.55 -5.20 3.25
N ASP A 237 6.49 -5.86 3.91
CA ASP A 237 6.34 -7.26 4.34
C ASP A 237 5.15 -7.44 5.29
N MET A 238 4.92 -6.47 6.18
CA MET A 238 3.77 -6.48 7.07
C MET A 238 2.45 -6.52 6.28
N LEU A 239 2.31 -5.69 5.25
CA LEU A 239 1.11 -5.68 4.40
C LEU A 239 0.95 -6.98 3.63
N LEU A 240 2.04 -7.46 3.01
CA LEU A 240 2.04 -8.68 2.20
C LEU A 240 1.66 -9.91 3.03
N SER A 241 2.17 -9.99 4.26
CA SER A 241 1.85 -11.11 5.14
C SER A 241 0.38 -11.14 5.58
N VAL A 242 -0.25 -9.98 5.79
CA VAL A 242 -1.69 -9.87 6.06
C VAL A 242 -2.49 -10.29 4.83
N ILE A 243 -2.09 -9.86 3.63
CA ILE A 243 -2.73 -10.26 2.38
C ILE A 243 -2.66 -11.78 2.19
N GLU A 244 -1.46 -12.36 2.31
CA GLU A 244 -1.25 -13.80 2.21
C GLU A 244 -2.14 -14.53 3.22
N LYS A 245 -2.20 -14.05 4.47
CA LYS A 245 -2.97 -14.71 5.51
C LYS A 245 -4.48 -14.64 5.25
N LEU A 246 -4.99 -13.49 4.81
CA LEU A 246 -6.40 -13.33 4.43
C LEU A 246 -6.80 -14.17 3.20
N GLN A 247 -5.86 -14.52 2.33
CA GLN A 247 -6.11 -15.36 1.16
C GLN A 247 -6.05 -16.86 1.45
N THR A 248 -5.35 -17.26 2.51
CA THR A 248 -5.02 -18.68 2.78
C THR A 248 -5.66 -19.24 4.03
N ASP A 249 -6.12 -18.40 4.97
CA ASP A 249 -6.84 -18.80 6.18
C ASP A 249 -8.35 -18.69 5.92
N GLU A 250 -9.02 -19.83 5.81
CA GLU A 250 -10.49 -19.94 5.74
C GLU A 250 -11.19 -19.62 7.07
#